data_AF-A0AAD9NCB0-F1
#
_entry.id   AF-A0AAD9NCB0-F1
#
_cell.length_a   1.000
_cell.length_b   1.000
_cell.length_c   1.000
_cell.angle_alpha   90.00
_cell.angle_beta   90.00
_cell.angle_gamma   90.00
#
_symmetry.space_group_name_H-M   'P 1'
#
loop_
_entity.id
_entity.type
_entity.pdbx_description
1 polymer ?
#
loop_
_entity_poly.entity_id
_entity_poly.type
_entity_poly.pdbx_seq_one_letter_code
_entity_poly.pdbx_strand_id
1 'polypeptide(L)'
;MEETKKRFFELISDSRNDDEAIFETFLTHLRVKEAKAEAERLPLGAKANRSWTTLTRRRAYVVLALVLSVATSMLIVPDVWSMTWSSVTESDCLVDTNVFVMELSRPIFDCAICRNVREVPAVTELTKEQFLERYAYTDIPVLVKNATANWTAMSTFSFQYFRDLYLEAAERQRNDIRVYNEMKTKQADGDEADLQLIDEAVIEDQEGAGLACQFFPYKTEFDNLLEAFNMSEDRAAYKDGEKPWYFGWSNCHDEIQTELRRHYERPYFLPSDSETSCIDWIFMGGRGRGAPMHLDSVTRPSWQAQISGRKTWDLDPPPECLSECHSMSVTVEQGDIFVINTNVWYHGTFVHPGAISICIGSEYD
;
A
#
# COMPACT_ATOMS: atom_id res chain seq x y z
N MET A 1 -17.50 -8.28 22.34
CA MET A 1 -16.03 -8.29 22.54
C MET A 1 -15.41 -9.57 22.00
N GLU A 2 -15.90 -10.76 22.35
CA GLU A 2 -15.38 -12.03 21.82
C GLU A 2 -15.76 -12.26 20.35
N GLU A 3 -16.98 -11.89 19.96
CA GLU A 3 -17.47 -11.93 18.58
C GLU A 3 -16.79 -10.88 17.68
N THR A 4 -16.50 -9.70 18.22
CA THR A 4 -15.75 -8.61 17.56
C THR A 4 -14.30 -9.01 17.27
N LYS A 5 -13.65 -9.70 18.21
CA LYS A 5 -12.31 -10.27 18.03
C LYS A 5 -12.32 -11.39 16.99
N LYS A 6 -13.34 -12.25 17.04
CA LYS A 6 -13.50 -13.34 16.05
C LYS A 6 -13.64 -12.80 14.63
N ARG A 7 -14.38 -11.70 14.45
CA ARG A 7 -14.57 -11.03 13.16
C ARG A 7 -13.33 -10.32 12.64
N PHE A 8 -12.55 -9.70 13.54
CA PHE A 8 -11.22 -9.15 13.23
C PHE A 8 -10.24 -10.23 12.76
N PHE A 9 -10.28 -11.42 13.37
CA PHE A 9 -9.45 -12.55 12.92
C PHE A 9 -9.96 -13.20 11.64
N GLU A 10 -11.27 -13.25 11.39
CA GLU A 10 -11.81 -13.71 10.09
C GLU A 10 -11.34 -12.80 8.93
N LEU A 11 -11.23 -11.48 9.16
CA LEU A 11 -10.67 -10.51 8.20
C LEU A 11 -9.17 -10.74 7.90
N ILE A 12 -8.40 -11.26 8.87
CA ILE A 12 -6.96 -11.52 8.75
C ILE A 12 -6.69 -12.94 8.19
N SER A 13 -7.59 -13.90 8.47
CA SER A 13 -7.38 -15.33 8.20
C SER A 13 -7.52 -15.78 6.74
N ASP A 14 -8.00 -14.92 5.83
CA ASP A 14 -8.08 -15.28 4.39
C ASP A 14 -6.69 -15.24 3.70
N SER A 15 -5.62 -15.00 4.46
CA SER A 15 -4.23 -15.06 4.02
C SER A 15 -3.43 -16.09 4.84
N ARG A 16 -3.49 -17.35 4.38
CA ARG A 16 -2.63 -18.53 4.69
C ARG A 16 -2.62 -19.08 6.12
N ASN A 17 -2.72 -20.42 6.17
CA ASN A 17 -2.53 -21.31 7.32
C ASN A 17 -1.18 -21.07 8.02
N ASP A 18 -1.14 -20.54 9.26
CA ASP A 18 -0.09 -20.81 10.26
C ASP A 18 -0.34 -20.10 11.63
N ASP A 19 -1.54 -20.14 12.22
CA ASP A 19 -1.86 -19.26 13.38
C ASP A 19 -2.32 -19.91 14.69
N GLU A 20 -2.28 -21.24 14.83
CA GLU A 20 -2.70 -21.86 16.10
C GLU A 20 -1.63 -21.70 17.21
N ALA A 21 -0.34 -21.59 16.85
CA ALA A 21 0.76 -21.41 17.80
C ALA A 21 0.90 -19.98 18.35
N ILE A 22 0.43 -18.98 17.60
CA ILE A 22 0.53 -17.56 17.95
C ILE A 22 -0.54 -17.19 19.00
N PHE A 23 -1.71 -17.85 18.95
CA PHE A 23 -2.81 -17.68 19.90
C PHE A 23 -2.41 -17.99 21.35
N GLU A 24 -1.72 -19.11 21.58
CA GLU A 24 -1.25 -19.50 22.93
C GLU A 24 -0.19 -18.53 23.48
N THR A 25 0.64 -17.96 22.59
CA THR A 25 1.68 -16.99 22.98
C THR A 25 1.08 -15.68 23.48
N PHE A 26 -0.01 -15.20 22.86
CA PHE A 26 -0.68 -13.96 23.25
C PHE A 26 -1.47 -14.08 24.57
N LEU A 27 -2.18 -15.21 24.77
CA LEU A 27 -2.88 -15.49 26.04
C LEU A 27 -1.90 -15.60 27.22
N THR A 28 -0.70 -16.12 26.97
CA THR A 28 0.37 -16.18 27.98
C THR A 28 0.83 -14.77 28.37
N HIS A 29 0.91 -13.83 27.41
CA HIS A 29 1.31 -12.45 27.67
C HIS A 29 0.26 -11.65 28.47
N LEU A 30 -1.03 -11.90 28.24
CA LEU A 30 -2.12 -11.29 29.00
C LEU A 30 -2.16 -11.76 30.46
N ARG A 31 -1.95 -13.06 30.71
CA ARG A 31 -1.84 -13.62 32.07
C ARG A 31 -0.66 -13.05 32.86
N VAL A 32 0.44 -12.70 32.19
CA VAL A 32 1.63 -12.08 32.82
C VAL A 32 1.35 -10.63 33.23
N LYS A 33 0.55 -9.87 32.47
CA LYS A 33 0.18 -8.50 32.82
C LYS A 33 -0.72 -8.44 34.06
N GLU A 34 -1.66 -9.38 34.20
CA GLU A 34 -2.53 -9.48 35.38
C GLU A 34 -1.73 -9.83 36.65
N ALA A 35 -0.78 -10.77 36.55
CA ALA A 35 0.09 -11.14 37.67
C ALA A 35 1.02 -10.01 38.15
N LYS A 36 1.38 -9.07 37.25
CA LYS A 36 2.25 -7.93 37.57
C LYS A 36 1.50 -6.80 38.28
N ALA A 37 0.23 -6.60 37.93
CA ALA A 37 -0.64 -5.62 38.58
C ALA A 37 -1.02 -6.00 40.02
N GLU A 38 -0.99 -7.30 40.36
CA GLU A 38 -1.26 -7.81 41.70
C GLU A 38 -0.04 -7.72 42.63
N ALA A 39 1.18 -7.78 42.06
CA ALA A 39 2.44 -7.66 42.81
C ALA A 39 2.75 -6.23 43.30
N GLU A 40 2.14 -5.20 42.70
CA GLU A 40 2.37 -3.79 43.05
C GLU A 40 1.47 -3.26 44.20
N ARG A 41 0.59 -4.10 44.77
CA ARG A 41 -0.29 -3.72 45.90
C ARG A 41 0.26 -4.03 47.31
N LEU A 42 1.51 -4.46 47.45
CA LEU A 42 2.11 -4.75 48.76
C LEU A 42 2.89 -3.56 49.33
N PRO A 43 2.81 -3.26 50.65
CA PRO A 43 3.39 -2.04 51.20
C PRO A 43 4.92 -2.10 51.22
N LEU A 44 5.54 -0.97 50.85
CA LEU A 44 6.98 -0.73 50.88
C LEU A 44 7.50 -0.76 52.34
N GLY A 45 8.15 -1.86 52.72
CA GLY A 45 8.79 -2.03 54.02
C GLY A 45 10.26 -2.46 53.90
N ALA A 46 11.13 -1.65 54.51
CA ALA A 46 12.53 -1.90 54.88
C ALA A 46 13.58 -2.05 53.75
N LYS A 47 14.45 -1.04 53.65
CA LYS A 47 15.76 -1.14 52.98
C LYS A 47 16.63 -2.16 53.74
N ALA A 48 16.61 -3.41 53.28
CA ALA A 48 17.56 -4.42 53.71
C ALA A 48 18.88 -4.22 52.96
N ASN A 49 19.97 -4.03 53.70
CA ASN A 49 21.33 -4.03 53.18
C ASN A 49 21.63 -5.42 52.60
N ARG A 50 21.49 -5.57 51.27
CA ARG A 50 21.42 -6.88 50.60
C ARG A 50 22.82 -7.38 50.26
N SER A 51 23.42 -8.08 51.23
CA SER A 51 24.48 -9.05 50.94
C SER A 51 24.02 -9.98 49.80
N TRP A 52 24.93 -10.32 48.88
CA TRP A 52 24.65 -11.13 47.68
C TRP A 52 23.96 -12.45 48.04
N THR A 53 22.62 -12.45 48.04
CA THR A 53 21.82 -13.64 48.33
C THR A 53 22.00 -14.70 47.24
N THR A 54 21.88 -15.98 47.59
CA THR A 54 21.98 -17.13 46.67
C THR A 54 21.15 -16.99 45.37
N LEU A 55 20.06 -16.23 45.38
CA LEU A 55 19.21 -15.94 44.22
C LEU A 55 19.91 -15.06 43.16
N THR A 56 20.70 -14.05 43.55
CA THR A 56 21.47 -13.24 42.60
C THR A 56 22.63 -14.01 42.01
N ARG A 57 23.25 -14.91 42.80
CA ARG A 57 24.23 -15.87 42.29
C ARG A 57 23.62 -16.86 41.29
N ARG A 58 22.45 -17.43 41.57
CA ARG A 58 21.75 -18.33 40.62
C ARG A 58 21.41 -17.63 39.31
N ARG A 59 20.93 -16.38 39.35
CA ARG A 59 20.70 -15.57 38.14
C ARG A 59 21.99 -15.32 37.37
N ALA A 60 23.09 -14.99 38.07
CA ALA A 60 24.39 -14.81 37.44
C ALA A 60 24.90 -16.10 36.79
N TYR A 61 24.74 -17.27 37.42
CA TYR A 61 25.10 -18.56 36.82
C TYR A 61 24.26 -18.92 35.60
N VAL A 62 22.95 -18.63 35.61
CA VAL A 62 22.08 -18.84 34.45
C VAL A 62 22.49 -17.94 33.29
N VAL A 63 22.76 -16.65 33.55
CA VAL A 63 23.23 -15.73 32.52
C VAL A 63 24.59 -16.17 31.99
N LEU A 64 25.52 -16.56 32.86
CA LEU A 64 26.83 -17.05 32.45
C LEU A 64 26.71 -18.34 31.61
N ALA A 65 25.84 -19.27 31.99
CA ALA A 65 25.59 -20.49 31.24
C ALA A 65 25.01 -20.19 29.84
N LEU A 66 24.08 -19.24 29.72
CA LEU A 66 23.54 -18.79 28.44
C LEU A 66 24.61 -18.15 27.54
N VAL A 67 25.45 -17.28 28.11
CA VAL A 67 26.56 -16.65 27.37
C VAL A 67 27.55 -17.70 26.90
N LEU A 68 27.92 -18.65 27.76
CA LEU A 68 28.83 -19.74 27.40
C LEU A 68 28.22 -20.68 26.36
N SER A 69 26.91 -20.96 26.41
CA SER A 69 26.25 -21.77 25.38
C SER A 69 26.21 -21.07 24.02
N VAL A 70 25.98 -19.75 24.00
CA VAL A 70 26.01 -18.95 22.78
C VAL A 70 27.43 -18.90 22.21
N ALA A 71 28.43 -18.63 23.05
CA ALA A 71 29.84 -18.59 22.62
C ALA A 71 30.35 -19.95 22.13
N THR A 72 29.98 -21.05 22.79
CA THR A 72 30.32 -22.40 22.28
C THR A 72 29.59 -22.70 20.98
N SER A 73 28.32 -22.28 20.81
CA SER A 73 27.62 -22.43 19.54
C SER A 73 28.28 -21.63 18.40
N MET A 74 28.78 -20.42 18.67
CA MET A 74 29.55 -19.61 17.70
C MET A 74 30.81 -20.31 17.22
N LEU A 75 31.46 -21.09 18.10
CA LEU A 75 32.66 -21.85 17.76
C LEU A 75 32.36 -23.15 17.01
N ILE A 76 31.22 -23.81 17.31
CA ILE A 76 30.87 -25.11 16.73
C ILE A 76 30.22 -24.98 15.35
N VAL A 77 29.43 -23.92 15.13
CA VAL A 77 28.72 -23.66 13.87
C VAL A 77 28.95 -22.23 13.37
N PRO A 78 30.20 -21.89 12.98
CA PRO A 78 30.54 -20.54 12.53
C PRO A 78 29.76 -20.13 11.28
N ASP A 79 29.46 -21.07 10.37
CA ASP A 79 28.70 -20.79 9.14
C ASP A 79 27.23 -20.45 9.42
N VAL A 80 26.63 -21.05 10.45
CA VAL A 80 25.27 -20.69 10.87
C VAL A 80 25.28 -19.30 11.45
N TRP A 81 26.25 -18.97 12.32
CA TRP A 81 26.37 -17.63 12.88
C TRP A 81 26.70 -16.57 11.85
N SER A 82 27.51 -16.86 10.83
CA SER A 82 27.78 -15.92 9.73
C SER A 82 26.54 -15.71 8.87
N MET A 83 25.73 -16.75 8.61
CA MET A 83 24.45 -16.64 7.92
C MET A 83 23.40 -15.85 8.71
N THR A 84 23.28 -16.08 10.02
CA THR A 84 22.38 -15.28 10.86
C THR A 84 22.86 -13.85 11.02
N TRP A 85 24.18 -13.64 11.12
CA TRP A 85 24.77 -12.30 11.20
C TRP A 85 24.55 -11.53 9.90
N SER A 86 24.87 -12.11 8.74
CA SER A 86 24.54 -11.52 7.43
C SER A 86 23.06 -11.25 7.31
N SER A 87 22.18 -12.20 7.65
CA SER A 87 20.73 -11.98 7.61
C SER A 87 20.26 -10.83 8.52
N VAL A 88 20.97 -10.50 9.60
CA VAL A 88 20.64 -9.40 10.51
C VAL A 88 21.32 -8.09 10.12
N THR A 89 22.50 -8.14 9.48
CA THR A 89 23.26 -6.95 9.08
C THR A 89 22.99 -6.50 7.64
N GLU A 90 22.56 -7.40 6.77
CA GLU A 90 22.22 -7.13 5.37
C GLU A 90 20.72 -6.84 5.20
N SER A 91 19.88 -7.26 6.14
CA SER A 91 18.48 -6.83 6.18
C SER A 91 18.40 -5.39 6.67
N ASP A 92 17.74 -4.51 5.91
CA ASP A 92 17.46 -3.13 6.35
C ASP A 92 16.58 -3.08 7.62
N CYS A 93 15.81 -4.15 7.89
CA CYS A 93 14.90 -4.26 9.01
C CYS A 93 15.06 -5.59 9.76
N LEU A 94 15.09 -5.55 11.11
CA LEU A 94 15.15 -6.75 11.97
C LEU A 94 13.86 -7.59 11.94
N VAL A 95 12.74 -6.96 11.59
CA VAL A 95 11.42 -7.59 11.46
C VAL A 95 10.81 -7.08 10.18
N ASP A 96 10.40 -7.99 9.30
CA ASP A 96 9.67 -7.63 8.09
C ASP A 96 8.36 -6.93 8.45
N THR A 97 8.08 -5.81 7.78
CA THR A 97 6.85 -5.04 7.90
C THR A 97 5.67 -5.80 7.30
N ASN A 98 5.17 -6.78 8.03
CA ASN A 98 3.91 -7.44 7.71
C ASN A 98 2.70 -6.64 8.23
N VAL A 99 1.50 -6.99 7.77
CA VAL A 99 0.24 -6.31 8.14
C VAL A 99 0.07 -6.21 9.66
N PHE A 100 0.46 -7.24 10.40
CA PHE A 100 0.35 -7.24 11.86
C PHE A 100 1.27 -6.21 12.53
N VAL A 101 2.53 -6.12 12.10
CA VAL A 101 3.48 -5.12 12.61
C VAL A 101 3.00 -3.70 12.26
N MET A 102 2.50 -3.51 11.03
CA MET A 102 1.92 -2.23 10.60
C MET A 102 0.75 -1.83 11.51
N GLU A 103 -0.23 -2.72 11.70
CA GLU A 103 -1.40 -2.45 12.55
C GLU A 103 -1.04 -2.20 14.01
N LEU A 104 -0.09 -2.94 14.58
CA LEU A 104 0.36 -2.70 15.95
C LEU A 104 1.10 -1.38 16.13
N SER A 105 1.81 -0.93 15.09
CA SER A 105 2.58 0.31 15.11
C SER A 105 1.72 1.54 14.79
N ARG A 106 0.52 1.33 14.22
CA ARG A 106 -0.37 2.40 13.80
C ARG A 106 -0.91 3.17 15.03
N PRO A 107 -0.93 4.52 14.98
CA PRO A 107 -1.56 5.32 16.03
C PRO A 107 -3.06 5.01 16.15
N ILE A 108 -3.56 5.01 17.38
CA ILE A 108 -5.01 4.88 17.65
C ILE A 108 -5.73 6.07 16.99
N PHE A 109 -6.74 5.76 16.18
CA PHE A 109 -7.48 6.74 15.39
C PHE A 109 -8.72 7.28 16.14
N ASP A 110 -9.10 8.55 15.89
CA ASP A 110 -10.34 9.11 16.45
C ASP A 110 -11.55 8.66 15.62
N CYS A 111 -12.49 7.96 16.27
CA CYS A 111 -13.72 7.45 15.64
C CYS A 111 -14.74 8.54 15.25
N ALA A 112 -14.41 9.83 15.43
CA ALA A 112 -15.20 10.95 14.92
C ALA A 112 -15.48 10.85 13.40
N ILE A 113 -14.61 10.17 12.64
CA ILE A 113 -14.76 9.94 11.18
C ILE A 113 -16.02 9.16 10.79
N CYS A 114 -16.62 8.44 11.74
CA CYS A 114 -17.70 7.51 11.46
C CYS A 114 -18.84 7.53 12.48
N ARG A 115 -18.68 8.22 13.62
CA ARG A 115 -19.67 8.28 14.71
C ARG A 115 -21.08 8.67 14.26
N ASN A 116 -21.20 9.54 13.26
CA ASN A 116 -22.49 10.00 12.70
C ASN A 116 -22.65 9.68 11.21
N VAL A 117 -21.83 8.78 10.67
CA VAL A 117 -21.80 8.44 9.25
C VAL A 117 -22.29 7.00 9.12
N ARG A 118 -23.50 6.82 8.59
CA ARG A 118 -24.11 5.48 8.40
C ARG A 118 -23.90 4.92 7.00
N GLU A 119 -23.66 5.81 6.05
CA GLU A 119 -23.40 5.52 4.66
C GLU A 119 -22.47 6.61 4.11
N VAL A 120 -21.76 6.30 3.02
CA VAL A 120 -20.92 7.29 2.34
C VAL A 120 -21.81 8.40 1.79
N PRO A 121 -21.63 9.67 2.22
CA PRO A 121 -22.35 10.79 1.67
C PRO A 121 -22.11 10.90 0.16
N ALA A 122 -23.20 10.94 -0.61
CA ALA A 122 -23.16 11.20 -2.04
C ALA A 122 -23.67 12.62 -2.31
N VAL A 123 -22.85 13.44 -2.97
CA VAL A 123 -23.12 14.85 -3.25
C VAL A 123 -22.92 15.18 -4.71
N THR A 124 -23.61 16.19 -5.21
CA THR A 124 -23.46 16.75 -6.56
C THR A 124 -23.05 18.21 -6.45
N GLU A 125 -22.33 18.73 -7.44
CA GLU A 125 -21.99 20.17 -7.54
C GLU A 125 -21.31 20.72 -6.27
N LEU A 126 -20.36 19.97 -5.71
CA LEU A 126 -19.68 20.31 -4.45
C LEU A 126 -18.76 21.52 -4.64
N THR A 127 -18.96 22.61 -3.91
CA THR A 127 -18.04 23.75 -3.99
C THR A 127 -16.77 23.52 -3.17
N LYS A 128 -15.72 24.29 -3.45
CA LYS A 128 -14.46 24.22 -2.69
C LYS A 128 -14.65 24.54 -1.20
N GLU A 129 -15.50 25.52 -0.91
CA GLU A 129 -15.82 25.94 0.46
C GLU A 129 -16.59 24.84 1.20
N GLN A 130 -17.55 24.20 0.53
CA GLN A 130 -18.28 23.07 1.10
C GLN A 130 -17.37 21.86 1.33
N PHE A 131 -16.44 21.60 0.41
CA PHE A 131 -15.43 20.55 0.57
C PHE A 131 -14.53 20.83 1.78
N LEU A 132 -14.00 22.05 1.90
CA LEU A 132 -13.15 22.47 3.02
C LEU A 132 -13.87 22.43 4.37
N GLU A 133 -15.13 22.87 4.41
CA GLU A 133 -15.91 22.94 5.66
C GLU A 133 -16.32 21.55 6.17
N ARG A 134 -16.59 20.60 5.26
CA ARG A 134 -17.29 19.34 5.61
C ARG A 134 -16.46 18.08 5.46
N TYR A 135 -15.46 18.06 4.57
CA TYR A 135 -14.78 16.84 4.17
C TYR A 135 -13.27 16.93 4.28
N ALA A 136 -12.66 18.05 3.88
CA ALA A 136 -11.22 18.24 3.97
C ALA A 136 -10.74 18.05 5.42
N TYR A 137 -9.69 17.25 5.60
CA TYR A 137 -9.07 16.97 6.91
C TYR A 137 -10.02 16.37 7.96
N THR A 138 -11.16 15.81 7.54
CA THR A 138 -12.11 15.12 8.45
C THR A 138 -11.99 13.60 8.40
N ASP A 139 -11.31 13.06 7.38
CA ASP A 139 -11.26 11.63 7.06
C ASP A 139 -12.63 10.96 6.85
N ILE A 140 -13.69 11.76 6.70
CA ILE A 140 -15.01 11.27 6.28
C ILE A 140 -15.00 11.11 4.75
N PRO A 141 -15.21 9.88 4.23
CA PRO A 141 -15.20 9.67 2.79
C PRO A 141 -16.42 10.31 2.14
N VAL A 142 -16.30 10.75 0.89
CA VAL A 142 -17.39 11.39 0.15
C VAL A 142 -17.37 10.97 -1.32
N LEU A 143 -18.55 10.68 -1.86
CA LEU A 143 -18.76 10.44 -3.28
C LEU A 143 -19.28 11.71 -3.94
N VAL A 144 -18.50 12.29 -4.85
CA VAL A 144 -18.91 13.44 -5.66
C VAL A 144 -19.39 12.92 -7.01
N LYS A 145 -20.70 13.02 -7.23
CA LYS A 145 -21.38 12.52 -8.42
C LYS A 145 -21.12 13.41 -9.63
N ASN A 146 -20.91 12.79 -10.80
CA ASN A 146 -20.70 13.46 -12.09
C ASN A 146 -19.66 14.61 -12.02
N ALA A 147 -18.55 14.36 -11.32
CA ALA A 147 -17.56 15.38 -10.98
C ALA A 147 -16.53 15.65 -12.09
N THR A 148 -16.57 14.89 -13.18
CA THR A 148 -15.59 14.92 -14.26
C THR A 148 -16.19 15.42 -15.58
N ALA A 149 -17.28 16.21 -15.55
CA ALA A 149 -18.03 16.57 -16.74
C ALA A 149 -17.20 17.24 -17.85
N ASN A 150 -16.12 17.92 -17.50
CA ASN A 150 -15.21 18.61 -18.43
C ASN A 150 -14.01 17.75 -18.88
N TRP A 151 -13.88 16.53 -18.38
CA TRP A 151 -12.72 15.68 -18.67
C TRP A 151 -12.91 14.92 -19.99
N THR A 152 -11.95 15.06 -20.90
CA THR A 152 -11.93 14.26 -22.13
C THR A 152 -11.51 12.80 -21.89
N ALA A 153 -10.93 12.52 -20.71
CA ALA A 153 -10.55 11.17 -20.27
C ALA A 153 -11.68 10.14 -20.44
N MET A 154 -12.94 10.52 -20.21
CA MET A 154 -14.10 9.62 -20.33
C MET A 154 -14.30 9.04 -21.73
N SER A 155 -13.89 9.78 -22.77
CA SER A 155 -13.97 9.36 -24.17
C SER A 155 -12.64 8.87 -24.74
N THR A 156 -11.52 9.23 -24.11
CA THR A 156 -10.17 8.93 -24.62
C THR A 156 -9.58 7.68 -23.98
N PHE A 157 -9.67 7.57 -22.65
CA PHE A 157 -8.97 6.52 -21.92
C PHE A 157 -9.65 5.17 -22.11
N SER A 158 -8.86 4.23 -22.60
CA SER A 158 -9.24 2.85 -22.86
C SER A 158 -8.05 1.94 -22.60
N PHE A 159 -8.27 0.63 -22.49
CA PHE A 159 -7.17 -0.33 -22.42
C PHE A 159 -6.15 -0.11 -23.54
N GLN A 160 -6.65 0.09 -24.77
CA GLN A 160 -5.83 0.30 -25.96
C GLN A 160 -4.99 1.57 -25.86
N TYR A 161 -5.60 2.67 -25.41
CA TYR A 161 -4.91 3.94 -25.24
C TYR A 161 -3.74 3.82 -24.26
N PHE A 162 -3.96 3.21 -23.08
CA PHE A 162 -2.89 3.01 -22.11
C PHE A 162 -1.82 2.04 -22.64
N ARG A 163 -2.23 0.93 -23.24
CA ARG A 163 -1.31 -0.04 -23.85
C ARG A 163 -0.34 0.67 -24.80
N ASP A 164 -0.87 1.38 -25.78
CA ASP A 164 -0.06 1.99 -26.83
C ASP A 164 0.86 3.06 -26.24
N LEU A 165 0.34 3.91 -25.35
CA LEU A 165 1.11 4.95 -24.68
C LEU A 165 2.32 4.40 -23.89
N TYR A 166 2.11 3.34 -23.10
CA TYR A 166 3.18 2.74 -22.29
C TYR A 166 4.14 1.88 -23.12
N LEU A 167 3.66 1.15 -24.13
CA LEU A 167 4.54 0.37 -25.01
C LEU A 167 5.43 1.27 -25.87
N GLU A 168 4.89 2.38 -26.39
CA GLU A 168 5.66 3.37 -27.14
C GLU A 168 6.70 4.06 -26.25
N ALA A 169 6.36 4.41 -25.01
CA ALA A 169 7.32 4.96 -24.05
C ALA A 169 8.45 3.95 -23.76
N ALA A 170 8.12 2.69 -23.52
CA ALA A 170 9.10 1.62 -23.29
C ALA A 170 10.02 1.42 -24.50
N GLU A 171 9.50 1.49 -25.72
CA GLU A 171 10.29 1.41 -26.94
C GLU A 171 11.25 2.59 -27.12
N ARG A 172 10.78 3.82 -26.86
CA ARG A 172 11.62 5.02 -26.91
C ARG A 172 12.78 4.93 -25.93
N GLN A 173 12.50 4.59 -24.67
CA GLN A 173 13.55 4.42 -23.65
C GLN A 173 14.57 3.35 -24.03
N ARG A 174 14.12 2.18 -24.53
CA ARG A 174 15.03 1.13 -25.02
C ARG A 174 15.93 1.62 -26.16
N ASN A 175 15.40 2.44 -27.06
CA ASN A 175 16.18 3.01 -28.16
C ASN A 175 17.20 4.03 -27.64
N ASP A 176 16.84 4.88 -26.70
CA ASP A 176 17.74 5.88 -26.11
C ASP A 176 18.90 5.21 -25.38
N ILE A 177 18.63 4.17 -24.58
CA ILE A 177 19.65 3.34 -23.94
C ILE A 177 20.58 2.69 -24.97
N ARG A 178 20.02 2.15 -26.07
CA ARG A 178 20.84 1.55 -27.14
C ARG A 178 21.76 2.59 -27.78
N VAL A 179 21.24 3.77 -28.12
CA VAL A 179 22.00 4.87 -28.73
C VAL A 179 23.10 5.35 -27.77
N TYR A 180 22.79 5.48 -26.48
CA TYR A 180 23.76 5.82 -25.45
C TYR A 180 24.92 4.80 -25.40
N ASN A 181 24.59 3.51 -25.33
CA ASN A 181 25.60 2.44 -25.29
C ASN A 181 26.47 2.42 -26.57
N GLU A 182 25.88 2.70 -27.74
CA GLU A 182 26.63 2.84 -29.00
C GLU A 182 27.55 4.08 -29.02
N MET A 183 27.16 5.19 -28.40
CA MET A 183 28.02 6.37 -28.26
C MET A 183 29.17 6.11 -27.28
N LYS A 184 28.87 5.50 -26.12
CA LYS A 184 29.86 5.13 -25.10
C LYS A 184 30.93 4.21 -25.65
N THR A 185 30.53 3.18 -26.41
CA THR A 185 31.49 2.25 -27.05
C THR A 185 32.37 2.89 -28.10
N LYS A 186 31.91 3.95 -28.78
CA LYS A 186 32.73 4.73 -29.73
C LYS A 186 33.66 5.73 -29.06
N GLN A 187 33.36 6.17 -27.84
CA GLN A 187 34.15 7.14 -27.09
C GLN A 187 35.24 6.50 -26.22
N ALA A 188 35.12 5.21 -25.90
CA ALA A 188 36.15 4.43 -25.19
C ALA A 188 37.49 4.26 -25.94
N ASP A 189 37.65 4.88 -27.11
CA ASP A 189 38.90 4.97 -27.90
C ASP A 189 39.62 6.34 -27.74
N GLY A 190 39.17 7.24 -26.83
CA GLY A 190 39.81 8.54 -26.57
C GLY A 190 39.62 9.08 -25.15
N ASP A 191 40.72 9.52 -24.54
CA ASP A 191 40.95 10.09 -23.20
C ASP A 191 39.75 10.18 -22.20
N GLU A 192 39.89 9.41 -21.13
CA GLU A 192 38.92 8.95 -20.12
C GLU A 192 38.38 10.00 -19.13
N ALA A 193 38.58 11.31 -19.36
CA ALA A 193 38.42 12.32 -18.30
C ALA A 193 37.06 13.06 -18.24
N ASP A 194 36.17 12.94 -19.24
CA ASP A 194 34.89 13.68 -19.29
C ASP A 194 33.62 12.80 -19.18
N LEU A 195 33.76 11.50 -18.90
CA LEU A 195 32.65 10.52 -18.95
C LEU A 195 31.95 10.22 -17.62
N GLN A 196 32.45 10.75 -16.49
CA GLN A 196 31.95 10.36 -15.16
C GLN A 196 30.57 10.94 -14.80
N LEU A 197 30.22 12.13 -15.31
CA LEU A 197 28.91 12.76 -15.03
C LEU A 197 27.76 12.19 -15.87
N ILE A 198 28.06 11.57 -17.00
CA ILE A 198 27.05 10.99 -17.90
C ILE A 198 26.71 9.55 -17.45
N ASP A 199 27.70 8.84 -16.90
CA ASP A 199 27.51 7.49 -16.40
C ASP A 199 26.61 7.44 -15.15
N GLU A 200 26.68 8.39 -14.22
CA GLU A 200 25.78 8.40 -13.05
C GLU A 200 24.30 8.62 -13.43
N ALA A 201 24.01 9.52 -14.38
CA ALA A 201 22.65 9.80 -14.83
C ALA A 201 22.04 8.67 -15.68
N VAL A 202 22.88 7.87 -16.37
CA VAL A 202 22.40 6.72 -17.17
C VAL A 202 22.38 5.43 -16.35
N ILE A 203 23.22 5.27 -15.33
CA ILE A 203 23.17 4.08 -14.45
C ILE A 203 21.89 4.08 -13.60
N GLU A 204 21.40 5.24 -13.15
CA GLU A 204 20.05 5.34 -12.55
C GLU A 204 18.93 4.88 -13.51
N ASP A 205 19.09 5.08 -14.82
CA ASP A 205 18.13 4.71 -15.87
C ASP A 205 18.27 3.25 -16.35
N GLN A 206 19.42 2.59 -16.10
CA GLN A 206 19.67 1.20 -16.54
C GLN A 206 19.28 0.12 -15.52
N GLU A 207 19.33 0.40 -14.21
CA GLU A 207 18.93 -0.60 -13.19
C GLU A 207 17.42 -0.65 -12.95
N GLY A 208 16.67 0.30 -13.49
CA GLY A 208 15.23 0.21 -13.66
C GLY A 208 14.85 0.88 -14.96
N ALA A 209 14.70 0.09 -16.04
CA ALA A 209 14.03 0.58 -17.25
C ALA A 209 12.77 1.33 -16.80
N GLY A 210 12.77 2.66 -16.95
CA GLY A 210 11.90 3.68 -16.34
C GLY A 210 10.38 3.54 -16.54
N LEU A 211 9.89 2.33 -16.77
CA LEU A 211 8.61 1.82 -16.30
C LEU A 211 8.70 1.09 -14.94
N ALA A 212 9.80 1.20 -14.19
CA ALA A 212 9.95 0.63 -12.84
C ALA A 212 9.08 1.35 -11.78
N CYS A 213 7.84 1.68 -12.15
CA CYS A 213 6.82 2.12 -11.22
C CYS A 213 6.16 0.88 -10.56
N GLN A 214 5.59 1.08 -9.38
CA GLN A 214 4.90 0.02 -8.67
C GLN A 214 3.76 -0.57 -9.51
N PHE A 215 3.75 -1.89 -9.66
CA PHE A 215 2.71 -2.66 -10.33
C PHE A 215 1.93 -3.49 -9.32
N PHE A 216 0.61 -3.51 -9.46
CA PHE A 216 -0.31 -4.20 -8.56
C PHE A 216 -1.02 -5.32 -9.33
N PRO A 217 -0.52 -6.57 -9.28
CA PRO A 217 -1.01 -7.65 -10.13
C PRO A 217 -2.37 -8.23 -9.72
N TYR A 218 -2.84 -8.01 -8.49
CA TYR A 218 -4.10 -8.50 -7.92
C TYR A 218 -4.64 -9.85 -8.48
N LYS A 219 -4.07 -10.97 -8.02
CA LYS A 219 -4.47 -12.34 -8.41
C LYS A 219 -4.36 -12.64 -9.92
N THR A 220 -3.56 -11.90 -10.67
CA THR A 220 -3.15 -12.26 -12.03
C THR A 220 -1.77 -12.94 -12.04
N GLU A 221 -1.40 -13.48 -13.19
CA GLU A 221 -0.09 -14.08 -13.44
C GLU A 221 0.98 -13.06 -13.86
N PHE A 222 0.62 -11.79 -14.03
CA PHE A 222 1.53 -10.78 -14.59
C PHE A 222 2.57 -10.33 -13.57
N ASP A 223 3.82 -10.24 -13.99
CA ASP A 223 4.92 -9.72 -13.17
C ASP A 223 5.03 -8.19 -13.27
N ASN A 224 4.65 -7.61 -14.42
CA ASN A 224 4.78 -6.18 -14.68
C ASN A 224 3.75 -5.66 -15.69
N LEU A 225 3.71 -4.33 -15.84
CA LEU A 225 2.76 -3.64 -16.70
C LEU A 225 2.89 -3.99 -18.19
N LEU A 226 4.12 -4.20 -18.69
CA LEU A 226 4.35 -4.56 -20.09
C LEU A 226 3.79 -5.95 -20.41
N GLU A 227 3.94 -6.89 -19.49
CA GLU A 227 3.34 -8.22 -19.61
C GLU A 227 1.80 -8.15 -19.61
N ALA A 228 1.23 -7.36 -18.69
CA ALA A 228 -0.21 -7.15 -18.64
C ALA A 228 -0.74 -6.55 -19.96
N PHE A 229 -0.05 -5.56 -20.53
CA PHE A 229 -0.41 -4.96 -21.81
C PHE A 229 -0.20 -5.86 -23.03
N ASN A 230 0.57 -6.93 -22.90
CA ASN A 230 0.78 -7.92 -23.96
C ASN A 230 -0.30 -9.03 -23.98
N MET A 231 -1.40 -8.89 -23.22
CA MET A 231 -2.52 -9.83 -23.30
C MET A 231 -3.26 -9.76 -24.65
N SER A 232 -3.95 -10.84 -25.01
CA SER A 232 -4.74 -10.89 -26.25
C SER A 232 -5.84 -9.84 -26.26
N GLU A 233 -6.24 -9.37 -27.45
CA GLU A 233 -7.36 -8.43 -27.61
C GLU A 233 -8.67 -8.99 -27.04
N ASP A 234 -8.90 -10.29 -27.18
CA ASP A 234 -10.07 -10.98 -26.64
C ASP A 234 -10.09 -10.93 -25.10
N ARG A 235 -8.92 -11.16 -24.46
CA ARG A 235 -8.78 -11.06 -23.01
C ARG A 235 -8.91 -9.62 -22.53
N ALA A 236 -8.27 -8.66 -23.22
CA ALA A 236 -8.38 -7.24 -22.92
C ALA A 236 -9.82 -6.71 -23.04
N ALA A 237 -10.59 -7.22 -24.01
CA ALA A 237 -12.01 -6.93 -24.16
C ALA A 237 -12.91 -7.69 -23.17
N TYR A 238 -12.33 -8.51 -22.30
CA TYR A 238 -13.03 -9.32 -21.29
C TYR A 238 -14.10 -10.24 -21.90
N LYS A 239 -13.80 -10.85 -23.06
CA LYS A 239 -14.72 -11.78 -23.73
C LYS A 239 -14.92 -13.06 -22.92
N ASP A 240 -16.09 -13.68 -23.08
CA ASP A 240 -16.42 -14.91 -22.38
C ASP A 240 -15.46 -16.05 -22.72
N GLY A 241 -14.99 -16.76 -21.70
CA GLY A 241 -14.02 -17.86 -21.84
C GLY A 241 -12.57 -17.46 -21.59
N GLU A 242 -12.27 -16.16 -21.59
CA GLU A 242 -10.94 -15.63 -21.25
C GLU A 242 -10.67 -15.63 -19.75
N LYS A 243 -9.37 -15.63 -19.39
CA LYS A 243 -8.97 -15.53 -17.98
C LYS A 243 -9.30 -14.14 -17.43
N PRO A 244 -9.95 -14.05 -16.25
CA PRO A 244 -10.23 -12.76 -15.61
C PRO A 244 -8.93 -12.05 -15.26
N TRP A 245 -8.98 -10.72 -15.24
CA TRP A 245 -7.88 -9.87 -14.84
C TRP A 245 -8.39 -8.58 -14.21
N TYR A 246 -7.61 -8.11 -13.23
CA TYR A 246 -7.71 -6.79 -12.62
C TYR A 246 -6.30 -6.46 -12.15
N PHE A 247 -5.76 -5.32 -12.52
CA PHE A 247 -4.45 -4.85 -12.07
C PHE A 247 -4.46 -3.33 -11.92
N GLY A 248 -3.46 -2.82 -11.22
CA GLY A 248 -3.19 -1.39 -11.18
C GLY A 248 -1.71 -1.11 -11.34
N TRP A 249 -1.36 0.16 -11.50
CA TRP A 249 0.01 0.62 -11.47
C TRP A 249 0.10 2.09 -11.09
N SER A 250 1.27 2.49 -10.60
CA SER A 250 1.65 3.88 -10.40
C SER A 250 2.19 4.47 -11.70
N ASN A 251 1.71 5.65 -12.09
CA ASN A 251 2.26 6.41 -13.21
C ASN A 251 3.32 7.38 -12.71
N CYS A 252 4.57 6.93 -12.67
CA CYS A 252 5.72 7.72 -12.20
C CYS A 252 6.57 8.31 -13.34
N HIS A 253 6.12 8.23 -14.59
CA HIS A 253 6.87 8.72 -15.76
C HIS A 253 6.36 10.09 -16.21
N ASP A 254 7.22 11.12 -16.15
CA ASP A 254 6.86 12.53 -16.40
C ASP A 254 6.21 12.76 -17.77
N GLU A 255 6.77 12.17 -18.84
CA GLU A 255 6.17 12.30 -20.18
C GLU A 255 4.75 11.72 -20.26
N ILE A 256 4.53 10.53 -19.68
CA ILE A 256 3.23 9.87 -19.68
C ILE A 256 2.25 10.66 -18.83
N GLN A 257 2.65 11.09 -17.63
CA GLN A 257 1.84 11.97 -16.79
C GLN A 257 1.43 13.24 -17.54
N THR A 258 2.37 13.89 -18.22
CA THR A 258 2.10 15.11 -19.00
C THR A 258 1.05 14.85 -20.07
N GLU A 259 1.12 13.70 -20.75
CA GLU A 259 0.11 13.32 -21.74
C GLU A 259 -1.25 13.03 -21.11
N LEU A 260 -1.29 12.23 -20.03
CA LEU A 260 -2.54 11.91 -19.35
C LEU A 260 -3.23 13.16 -18.77
N ARG A 261 -2.47 14.10 -18.20
CA ARG A 261 -2.96 15.35 -17.61
C ARG A 261 -3.49 16.36 -18.65
N ARG A 262 -3.43 16.06 -19.95
CA ARG A 262 -4.19 16.79 -20.98
C ARG A 262 -5.68 16.40 -20.99
N HIS A 263 -6.01 15.24 -20.41
CA HIS A 263 -7.34 14.64 -20.51
C HIS A 263 -8.17 14.73 -19.24
N TYR A 264 -7.53 14.98 -18.09
CA TYR A 264 -8.18 15.25 -16.82
C TYR A 264 -7.42 16.36 -16.08
N GLU A 265 -8.10 16.96 -15.11
CA GLU A 265 -7.56 18.03 -14.27
C GLU A 265 -7.73 17.66 -12.79
N ARG A 266 -7.11 18.44 -11.90
CA ARG A 266 -7.42 18.35 -10.47
C ARG A 266 -8.94 18.53 -10.28
N PRO A 267 -9.61 17.68 -9.48
CA PRO A 267 -11.04 17.80 -9.24
C PRO A 267 -11.47 19.22 -8.84
N TYR A 268 -12.53 19.75 -9.46
CA TYR A 268 -12.91 21.17 -9.35
C TYR A 268 -13.24 21.63 -7.92
N PHE A 269 -13.65 20.69 -7.06
CA PHE A 269 -14.01 20.93 -5.67
C PHE A 269 -12.79 20.93 -4.73
N LEU A 270 -11.60 20.53 -5.21
CA LEU A 270 -10.38 20.68 -4.42
C LEU A 270 -9.92 22.15 -4.42
N PRO A 271 -9.32 22.63 -3.30
CA PRO A 271 -8.76 23.97 -3.20
C PRO A 271 -7.77 24.29 -4.33
N SER A 272 -7.67 25.56 -4.73
CA SER A 272 -6.79 25.96 -5.84
C SER A 272 -5.30 25.79 -5.55
N ASP A 273 -4.95 25.84 -4.28
CA ASP A 273 -3.64 25.64 -3.69
C ASP A 273 -3.38 24.18 -3.26
N SER A 274 -4.35 23.27 -3.45
CA SER A 274 -4.16 21.87 -3.11
C SER A 274 -3.09 21.24 -4.01
N GLU A 275 -2.05 20.69 -3.39
CA GLU A 275 -1.01 19.93 -4.07
C GLU A 275 -1.59 18.60 -4.55
N THR A 276 -1.22 18.21 -5.77
CA THR A 276 -1.52 16.88 -6.30
C THR A 276 -0.19 16.13 -6.35
N SER A 277 -0.21 14.86 -5.96
CA SER A 277 0.98 14.01 -6.09
C SER A 277 1.52 14.05 -7.53
N CYS A 278 2.83 13.89 -7.67
CA CYS A 278 3.43 13.62 -8.97
C CYS A 278 3.06 12.22 -9.48
N ILE A 279 2.49 11.34 -8.64
CA ILE A 279 2.15 9.98 -9.04
C ILE A 279 0.63 9.85 -9.14
N ASP A 280 0.16 9.44 -10.31
CA ASP A 280 -1.22 9.01 -10.52
C ASP A 280 -1.32 7.49 -10.39
N TRP A 281 -2.32 6.96 -9.70
CA TRP A 281 -2.62 5.53 -9.69
C TRP A 281 -3.74 5.20 -10.65
N ILE A 282 -3.51 4.19 -11.49
CA ILE A 282 -4.48 3.73 -12.46
C ILE A 282 -4.80 2.27 -12.16
N PHE A 283 -6.08 1.94 -12.13
CA PHE A 283 -6.54 0.55 -11.98
C PHE A 283 -7.53 0.21 -13.08
N MET A 284 -7.41 -1.01 -13.60
CA MET A 284 -8.34 -1.51 -14.60
C MET A 284 -8.59 -3.02 -14.48
N GLY A 285 -9.77 -3.43 -14.93
CA GLY A 285 -10.17 -4.83 -14.96
C GLY A 285 -11.65 -5.00 -15.27
N GLY A 286 -12.04 -6.22 -15.60
CA GLY A 286 -13.45 -6.54 -15.79
C GLY A 286 -14.12 -7.04 -14.52
N ARG A 287 -15.31 -7.63 -14.69
CA ARG A 287 -16.19 -8.06 -13.59
C ARG A 287 -15.49 -8.96 -12.56
N GLY A 288 -15.71 -8.69 -11.28
CA GLY A 288 -15.19 -9.53 -10.20
C GLY A 288 -14.56 -8.74 -9.06
N ARG A 289 -13.84 -9.44 -8.19
CA ARG A 289 -13.07 -8.80 -7.11
C ARG A 289 -11.91 -8.03 -7.71
N GLY A 290 -11.80 -6.75 -7.35
CA GLY A 290 -10.65 -5.91 -7.64
C GLY A 290 -9.59 -6.06 -6.54
N ALA A 291 -9.14 -4.94 -6.00
CA ALA A 291 -8.27 -4.94 -4.82
C ALA A 291 -8.98 -5.60 -3.61
N PRO A 292 -8.32 -6.52 -2.89
CA PRO A 292 -8.87 -7.13 -1.66
C PRO A 292 -8.99 -6.09 -0.53
N MET A 293 -9.56 -6.47 0.61
CA MET A 293 -9.63 -5.59 1.78
C MET A 293 -8.21 -5.26 2.28
N HIS A 294 -7.83 -3.99 2.32
CA HIS A 294 -6.49 -3.53 2.73
C HIS A 294 -6.50 -2.07 3.18
N LEU A 295 -5.34 -1.61 3.66
CA LEU A 295 -4.99 -0.21 3.80
C LEU A 295 -3.86 0.11 2.81
N ASP A 296 -3.84 1.35 2.35
CA ASP A 296 -2.75 1.86 1.52
C ASP A 296 -1.65 2.46 2.40
N SER A 297 -0.40 2.22 2.01
CA SER A 297 0.78 2.86 2.60
C SER A 297 1.00 4.25 1.98
N VAL A 298 0.02 5.14 2.13
CA VAL A 298 0.04 6.53 1.65
C VAL A 298 0.07 7.53 2.80
N THR A 299 0.51 8.76 2.54
CA THR A 299 0.65 9.77 3.60
C THR A 299 -0.52 10.74 3.66
N ARG A 300 -1.18 10.95 2.52
CA ARG A 300 -2.20 11.96 2.32
C ARG A 300 -3.50 11.29 1.86
N PRO A 301 -4.67 11.92 2.07
CA PRO A 301 -5.92 11.40 1.52
C PRO A 301 -5.88 11.35 -0.01
N SER A 302 -6.68 10.48 -0.61
CA SER A 302 -6.72 10.28 -2.05
C SER A 302 -8.10 10.54 -2.63
N TRP A 303 -8.12 10.89 -3.91
CA TRP A 303 -9.33 10.89 -4.72
C TRP A 303 -9.15 9.88 -5.86
N GLN A 304 -10.25 9.26 -6.29
CA GLN A 304 -10.26 8.36 -7.42
C GLN A 304 -11.49 8.61 -8.29
N ALA A 305 -11.25 8.97 -9.55
CA ALA A 305 -12.25 9.17 -10.59
C ALA A 305 -12.52 7.85 -11.33
N GLN A 306 -13.79 7.51 -11.49
CA GLN A 306 -14.21 6.34 -12.29
C GLN A 306 -14.36 6.76 -13.75
N ILE A 307 -13.43 6.31 -14.59
CA ILE A 307 -13.32 6.70 -16.01
C ILE A 307 -14.20 5.84 -16.92
N SER A 308 -14.29 4.54 -16.64
CA SER A 308 -15.12 3.59 -17.40
C SER A 308 -15.68 2.55 -16.46
N GLY A 309 -16.84 1.98 -16.79
CA GLY A 309 -17.51 0.98 -15.97
C GLY A 309 -17.93 1.52 -14.61
N ARG A 310 -18.13 0.62 -13.65
CA ARG A 310 -18.51 0.97 -12.28
C ARG A 310 -17.97 -0.02 -11.26
N LYS A 311 -17.69 0.49 -10.08
CA LYS A 311 -17.02 -0.26 -9.01
C LYS A 311 -17.66 0.05 -7.66
N THR A 312 -17.91 -0.98 -6.87
CA THR A 312 -18.26 -0.83 -5.45
C THR A 312 -17.00 -0.87 -4.61
N TRP A 313 -16.93 0.07 -3.67
CA TRP A 313 -15.98 0.08 -2.57
C TRP A 313 -16.69 -0.43 -1.32
N ASP A 314 -16.13 -1.47 -0.71
CA ASP A 314 -16.48 -1.96 0.61
C ASP A 314 -15.53 -1.29 1.61
N LEU A 315 -16.05 -0.69 2.68
CA LEU A 315 -15.28 0.10 3.64
C LEU A 315 -15.51 -0.42 5.06
N ASP A 316 -14.42 -0.67 5.78
CA ASP A 316 -14.41 -1.00 7.19
C ASP A 316 -13.69 0.10 8.00
N PRO A 317 -14.25 0.52 9.15
CA PRO A 317 -13.56 1.48 10.01
C PRO A 317 -12.34 0.82 10.68
N PRO A 318 -11.40 1.61 11.23
CA PRO A 318 -10.31 1.09 12.04
C PRO A 318 -10.82 0.16 13.16
N PRO A 319 -10.08 -0.90 13.52
CA PRO A 319 -10.52 -1.90 14.51
C PRO A 319 -10.97 -1.32 15.86
N GLU A 320 -10.29 -0.28 16.34
CA GLU A 320 -10.60 0.46 17.56
C GLU A 320 -11.97 1.16 17.52
N CYS A 321 -12.51 1.41 16.32
CA CYS A 321 -13.78 2.08 16.09
C CYS A 321 -14.96 1.12 15.85
N LEU A 322 -14.72 -0.20 15.79
CA LEU A 322 -15.75 -1.20 15.49
C LEU A 322 -16.91 -1.27 16.51
N SER A 323 -16.76 -0.68 17.70
CA SER A 323 -17.84 -0.61 18.70
C SER A 323 -18.82 0.53 18.47
N GLU A 324 -18.44 1.56 17.73
CA GLU A 324 -19.26 2.76 17.48
C GLU A 324 -19.61 2.92 15.99
N CYS A 325 -18.72 2.43 15.12
CA CYS A 325 -18.80 2.56 13.68
C CYS A 325 -19.14 1.22 13.00
N HIS A 326 -19.62 1.31 11.76
CA HIS A 326 -20.10 0.17 11.00
C HIS A 326 -19.48 0.17 9.61
N SER A 327 -19.36 -1.02 9.03
CA SER A 327 -19.00 -1.19 7.63
C SER A 327 -20.00 -0.49 6.73
N MET A 328 -19.51 0.12 5.65
CA MET A 328 -20.35 0.77 4.65
C MET A 328 -19.85 0.43 3.25
N SER A 329 -20.67 0.67 2.24
CA SER A 329 -20.27 0.47 0.86
C SER A 329 -20.80 1.59 -0.02
N VAL A 330 -20.11 1.83 -1.13
CA VAL A 330 -20.48 2.87 -2.09
C VAL A 330 -20.17 2.41 -3.51
N THR A 331 -21.11 2.63 -4.42
CA THR A 331 -20.89 2.37 -5.86
C THR A 331 -20.54 3.66 -6.57
N VAL A 332 -19.35 3.66 -7.16
CA VAL A 332 -18.79 4.74 -7.96
C VAL A 332 -19.10 4.43 -9.42
N GLU A 333 -19.93 5.27 -10.03
CA GLU A 333 -20.34 5.16 -11.42
C GLU A 333 -19.40 5.98 -12.31
N GLN A 334 -19.40 5.72 -13.62
CA GLN A 334 -18.61 6.52 -14.57
C GLN A 334 -18.90 8.02 -14.40
N GLY A 335 -17.83 8.80 -14.25
CA GLY A 335 -17.88 10.24 -14.05
C GLY A 335 -17.95 10.68 -12.58
N ASP A 336 -18.12 9.75 -11.64
CA ASP A 336 -18.04 10.05 -10.22
C ASP A 336 -16.57 10.13 -9.76
N ILE A 337 -16.32 10.91 -8.70
CA ILE A 337 -15.06 10.93 -7.96
C ILE A 337 -15.33 10.50 -6.53
N PHE A 338 -14.60 9.51 -6.05
CA PHE A 338 -14.62 9.08 -4.66
C PHE A 338 -13.41 9.63 -3.91
N VAL A 339 -13.64 10.32 -2.80
CA VAL A 339 -12.60 10.89 -1.94
C VAL A 339 -12.57 10.11 -0.65
N ILE A 340 -11.39 9.62 -0.26
CA ILE A 340 -11.19 8.74 0.88
C ILE A 340 -9.75 8.82 1.37
N ASN A 341 -9.55 8.74 2.68
CA ASN A 341 -8.22 8.48 3.22
C ASN A 341 -7.99 6.96 3.28
N THR A 342 -7.24 6.42 2.32
CA THR A 342 -7.01 4.98 2.16
C THR A 342 -5.95 4.40 3.11
N ASN A 343 -5.19 5.25 3.80
CA ASN A 343 -4.38 4.85 4.96
C ASN A 343 -5.24 4.74 6.24
N VAL A 344 -6.44 5.33 6.24
CA VAL A 344 -7.33 5.29 7.40
C VAL A 344 -8.38 4.19 7.30
N TRP A 345 -9.12 4.19 6.19
CA TRP A 345 -10.24 3.30 5.96
C TRP A 345 -9.79 2.02 5.29
N TYR A 346 -10.08 0.89 5.94
CA TYR A 346 -9.93 -0.41 5.30
C TYR A 346 -10.88 -0.46 4.12
N HIS A 347 -10.37 -0.88 2.98
CA HIS A 347 -11.17 -0.87 1.77
C HIS A 347 -10.86 -2.04 0.85
N GLY A 348 -11.91 -2.54 0.21
CA GLY A 348 -11.86 -3.54 -0.85
C GLY A 348 -12.77 -3.12 -1.99
N THR A 349 -12.55 -3.70 -3.18
CA THR A 349 -13.31 -3.29 -4.37
C THR A 349 -13.92 -4.46 -5.13
N PHE A 350 -15.06 -4.19 -5.76
CA PHE A 350 -15.76 -5.11 -6.64
C PHE A 350 -16.19 -4.40 -7.93
N VAL A 351 -15.75 -4.92 -9.07
CA VAL A 351 -16.11 -4.42 -10.40
C VAL A 351 -17.40 -5.12 -10.85
N HIS A 352 -18.40 -4.33 -11.21
CA HIS A 352 -19.68 -4.85 -11.68
C HIS A 352 -19.63 -5.31 -13.14
N PRO A 353 -20.56 -6.18 -13.58
CA PRO A 353 -20.73 -6.49 -15.00
C PRO A 353 -20.98 -5.25 -15.86
N GLY A 354 -20.45 -5.26 -17.08
CA GLY A 354 -20.57 -4.15 -18.03
C GLY A 354 -19.25 -3.91 -18.77
N ALA A 355 -19.00 -2.65 -19.11
CA ALA A 355 -17.70 -2.21 -19.59
C ALA A 355 -16.60 -2.48 -18.54
N ILE A 356 -15.36 -2.67 -18.99
CA ILE A 356 -14.21 -2.76 -18.08
C ILE A 356 -14.16 -1.52 -17.18
N SER A 357 -13.86 -1.74 -15.91
CA SER A 357 -13.60 -0.66 -14.96
C SER A 357 -12.25 -0.05 -15.30
N ILE A 358 -12.21 1.27 -15.42
CA ILE A 358 -10.97 2.05 -15.47
C ILE A 358 -11.16 3.17 -14.47
N CYS A 359 -10.19 3.37 -13.59
CA CYS A 359 -10.17 4.49 -12.67
C CYS A 359 -8.76 5.07 -12.55
N ILE A 360 -8.69 6.37 -12.32
CA ILE A 360 -7.46 7.12 -12.08
C ILE A 360 -7.61 7.92 -10.80
N GLY A 361 -6.56 8.02 -10.01
CA GLY A 361 -6.58 8.76 -8.75
C GLY A 361 -5.21 9.25 -8.35
N SER A 362 -5.18 10.10 -7.34
CA SER A 362 -3.95 10.66 -6.77
C SER A 362 -4.20 11.05 -5.32
N GLU A 363 -3.12 11.11 -4.53
CA GLU A 363 -3.09 11.87 -3.28
C GLU A 363 -3.35 13.36 -3.54
N TYR A 364 -3.94 14.04 -2.57
CA TYR A 364 -4.15 15.48 -2.56
C TYR A 364 -3.94 16.07 -1.16
N ASP A 365 -3.43 17.31 -1.14
CA ASP A 365 -3.43 18.31 -0.06
C ASP A 365 -2.31 19.33 -0.21
#